data_AF-A0A511RGQ7-F1
#
_entry.id   AF-A0A511RGQ7-F1
#
_cell.length_a   1.000
_cell.length_b   1.000
_cell.length_c   1.000
_cell.angle_alpha   90.00
_cell.angle_beta   90.00
_cell.angle_gamma   90.00
#
_symmetry.space_group_name_H-M   'P 1'
#
loop_
_entity.id
_entity.type
_entity.pdbx_description
1 polymer ?
#
loop_
_entity_poly.entity_id
_entity_poly.type
_entity_poly.pdbx_seq_one_letter_code
_entity_poly.pdbx_strand_id
1 'polypeptide(L)'
;MQQLAYGTRITIDARHLSLDGQEVEDRAAELAAAWPLGGGLRRHRIEDDGVTLAFLGSQGSLLLHAFPDEARLTVVAFTVGAVSAAAFVGRVEELFELGVYDLRRSRYGHFFPREEALLERVLLGERFLAKARAAATAS
;
A
#
# COMPACT_ATOMS: atom_id res chain seq x y z
N MET A 1 5.40 -0.97 26.19
CA MET A 1 3.98 -0.94 25.77
C MET A 1 3.91 -0.06 24.53
N GLN A 2 3.71 -0.62 23.34
CA GLN A 2 3.68 0.17 22.09
C GLN A 2 2.28 0.73 21.88
N GLN A 3 2.18 2.03 21.63
CA GLN A 3 0.94 2.81 21.63
C GLN A 3 0.20 2.62 20.30
N LEU A 4 -1.10 2.32 20.35
CA LEU A 4 -1.97 2.26 19.17
C LEU A 4 -2.08 3.65 18.55
N ALA A 5 -1.71 3.77 17.28
CA ALA A 5 -1.83 5.00 16.52
C ALA A 5 -3.16 5.01 15.76
N TYR A 6 -4.05 5.95 16.09
CA TYR A 6 -5.29 6.16 15.34
C TYR A 6 -5.04 7.14 14.20
N GLY A 7 -5.40 6.74 12.98
CA GLY A 7 -5.10 7.53 11.79
C GLY A 7 -6.10 7.32 10.67
N THR A 8 -5.78 7.89 9.51
CA THR A 8 -6.51 7.68 8.26
C THR A 8 -5.86 6.55 7.50
N ARG A 9 -6.64 5.53 7.12
CA ARG A 9 -6.25 4.51 6.14
C ARG A 9 -6.95 4.82 4.82
N ILE A 10 -6.19 4.81 3.73
CA ILE A 10 -6.66 4.90 2.36
C ILE A 10 -6.26 3.60 1.67
N THR A 11 -7.18 3.00 0.93
CA THR A 11 -6.94 1.80 0.14
C THR A 11 -7.45 2.04 -1.26
N ILE A 12 -6.58 1.80 -2.24
CA ILE A 12 -6.87 1.87 -3.67
C ILE A 12 -6.66 0.47 -4.21
N ASP A 13 -7.71 -0.15 -4.72
CA ASP A 13 -7.63 -1.43 -5.42
C ASP A 13 -7.86 -1.14 -6.91
N ALA A 14 -6.79 -1.20 -7.70
CA ALA A 14 -6.76 -0.82 -9.11
C ALA A 14 -6.60 -2.02 -10.05
N ARG A 15 -7.13 -1.85 -11.25
CA ARG A 15 -7.13 -2.81 -12.36
C ARG A 15 -6.49 -2.20 -13.60
N HIS A 16 -6.09 -3.06 -14.53
CA HIS A 16 -5.41 -2.70 -15.79
C HIS A 16 -4.00 -2.12 -15.59
N LEU A 17 -3.27 -2.62 -14.59
CA LEU A 17 -1.85 -2.30 -14.43
C LEU A 17 -1.07 -2.82 -15.65
N SER A 18 -0.37 -1.92 -16.34
CA SER A 18 0.48 -2.23 -17.50
C SER A 18 1.97 -2.35 -17.14
N LEU A 19 2.32 -2.08 -15.89
CA LEU A 19 3.69 -1.94 -15.41
C LEU A 19 4.31 -3.28 -15.00
N ASP A 20 5.60 -3.43 -15.24
CA ASP A 20 6.35 -4.55 -14.71
C ASP A 20 6.74 -4.38 -13.22
N GLY A 21 7.35 -5.42 -12.64
CA GLY A 21 7.73 -5.40 -11.23
C GLY A 21 8.76 -4.32 -10.87
N GLN A 22 9.70 -4.02 -11.77
CA GLN A 22 10.74 -3.01 -11.52
C GLN A 22 10.16 -1.60 -11.60
N GLU A 23 9.32 -1.33 -12.60
CA GLU A 23 8.62 -0.04 -12.72
C GLU A 23 7.73 0.23 -11.52
N VAL A 24 7.00 -0.79 -11.04
CA VAL A 24 6.20 -0.70 -9.81
C VAL A 24 7.07 -0.33 -8.61
N GLU A 25 8.25 -0.92 -8.48
CA GLU A 25 9.18 -0.64 -7.38
C GLU A 25 9.69 0.80 -7.40
N ASP A 26 10.09 1.29 -8.57
CA ASP A 26 10.62 2.64 -8.73
C ASP A 26 9.54 3.70 -8.43
N ARG A 27 8.34 3.51 -9.00
CA ARG A 27 7.17 4.39 -8.76
C ARG A 27 6.70 4.32 -7.31
N ALA A 28 6.80 3.15 -6.66
CA ALA A 28 6.46 3.00 -5.25
C ALA A 28 7.44 3.76 -4.32
N ALA A 29 8.73 3.76 -4.65
CA ALA A 29 9.72 4.54 -3.92
C ALA A 29 9.46 6.05 -4.07
N GLU A 30 9.09 6.51 -5.27
CA GLU A 30 8.69 7.90 -5.52
C GLU A 30 7.43 8.29 -4.74
N LEU A 31 6.41 7.42 -4.72
CA LEU A 31 5.20 7.63 -3.91
C LEU A 31 5.52 7.70 -2.41
N ALA A 32 6.39 6.81 -1.91
CA ALA A 32 6.81 6.79 -0.52
C ALA A 32 7.54 8.06 -0.10
N ALA A 33 8.37 8.63 -0.98
CA ALA A 33 9.07 9.89 -0.73
C ALA A 33 8.11 11.09 -0.63
N ALA A 34 6.98 11.04 -1.33
CA ALA A 34 5.93 12.06 -1.29
C ALA A 34 4.94 11.89 -0.12
N TRP A 35 4.94 10.75 0.56
CA TRP A 35 4.00 10.45 1.64
C TRP A 35 4.59 10.78 3.02
N PRO A 36 3.83 11.41 3.95
CA PRO A 36 4.32 11.74 5.29
C PRO A 36 4.38 10.50 6.19
N LEU A 37 5.31 9.60 5.88
CA LEU A 37 5.61 8.39 6.65
C LEU A 37 6.26 8.72 8.00
N GLY A 38 6.99 9.84 8.07
CA GLY A 38 7.93 10.13 9.15
C GLY A 38 9.27 9.41 8.98
N GLY A 39 10.24 9.70 9.84
CA GLY A 39 11.58 9.10 9.75
C GLY A 39 11.63 7.59 9.99
N GLY A 40 12.74 6.96 9.61
CA GLY A 40 12.99 5.53 9.83
C GLY A 40 12.39 4.61 8.77
N LEU A 41 12.45 5.01 7.50
CA LEU A 41 11.91 4.26 6.37
C LEU A 41 12.49 2.85 6.30
N ARG A 42 11.63 1.85 6.53
CA ARG A 42 11.96 0.45 6.27
C ARG A 42 11.27 -0.01 5.01
N ARG A 43 12.06 -0.54 4.07
CA ARG A 43 11.60 -1.22 2.87
C ARG A 43 11.62 -2.72 3.10
N HIS A 44 10.52 -3.40 2.79
CA HIS A 44 10.47 -4.86 2.77
C HIS A 44 9.85 -5.33 1.46
N ARG A 45 10.37 -6.44 0.92
CA ARG A 45 10.01 -6.98 -0.39
C ARG A 45 9.71 -8.47 -0.28
N ILE A 46 8.60 -8.88 -0.85
CA ILE A 46 8.21 -10.29 -0.99
C ILE A 46 7.89 -10.56 -2.46
N GLU A 47 8.54 -11.57 -3.04
CA GLU A 47 8.22 -12.11 -4.36
C GLU A 47 7.34 -13.36 -4.17
N ASP A 48 6.07 -13.24 -4.51
CA ASP A 48 5.09 -14.33 -4.41
C ASP A 48 3.99 -14.10 -5.47
N ASP A 49 4.23 -14.58 -6.69
CA ASP A 49 3.41 -14.31 -7.89
C ASP A 49 3.15 -12.80 -8.13
N GLY A 50 4.19 -11.99 -7.90
CA GLY A 50 4.16 -10.54 -8.00
C GLY A 50 5.03 -9.86 -6.93
N VAL A 51 4.82 -8.57 -6.73
CA VAL A 51 5.66 -7.74 -5.84
C VAL A 51 4.82 -7.21 -4.68
N THR A 52 5.30 -7.40 -3.45
CA THR A 52 4.79 -6.69 -2.27
C THR A 52 5.86 -5.79 -1.70
N LEU A 53 5.52 -4.51 -1.49
CA LEU A 53 6.40 -3.51 -0.91
C LEU A 53 5.75 -2.92 0.34
N ALA A 54 6.56 -2.70 1.36
CA ALA A 54 6.16 -1.97 2.56
C ALA A 54 7.16 -0.87 2.84
N PHE A 55 6.65 0.35 3.03
CA PHE A 55 7.38 1.53 3.46
C PHE A 55 6.82 1.95 4.81
N LEU A 56 7.62 1.84 5.86
CA LEU A 56 7.16 2.08 7.24
C LEU A 56 7.92 3.25 7.85
N GLY A 57 7.21 4.21 8.43
CA GLY A 57 7.79 5.29 9.21
C GLY A 57 7.12 5.43 10.57
N SER A 58 7.56 6.41 11.36
CA SER A 58 7.04 6.63 12.71
C SER A 58 5.60 7.16 12.78
N GLN A 59 5.09 7.73 11.68
CA GLN A 59 3.77 8.38 11.63
C GLN A 59 2.86 7.82 10.54
N GLY A 60 3.34 6.87 9.74
CA GLY A 60 2.56 6.30 8.66
C GLY A 60 3.19 5.08 8.02
N SER A 61 2.47 4.53 7.07
CA SER A 61 2.92 3.44 6.22
C SER A 61 2.37 3.60 4.81
N LEU A 62 3.06 2.97 3.87
CA LEU A 62 2.60 2.76 2.51
C LEU A 62 2.90 1.31 2.15
N LEU A 63 1.87 0.54 1.85
CA LEU A 63 1.97 -0.81 1.35
C LEU A 63 1.52 -0.83 -0.11
N LEU A 64 2.17 -1.69 -0.88
CA LEU A 64 1.90 -1.84 -2.29
C LEU A 64 1.94 -3.31 -2.65
N HIS A 65 0.91 -3.82 -3.30
CA HIS A 65 0.83 -5.20 -3.76
C HIS A 65 0.50 -5.21 -5.25
N ALA A 66 1.47 -5.56 -6.08
CA ALA A 66 1.27 -5.79 -7.49
C ALA A 66 1.02 -7.28 -7.75
N PHE A 67 0.11 -7.54 -8.69
CA PHE A 67 -0.27 -8.85 -9.20
C PHE A 67 -0.19 -8.77 -10.74
N PRO A 68 1.02 -8.88 -11.32
CA PRO A 68 1.23 -8.66 -12.75
C PRO A 68 0.35 -9.55 -13.64
N ASP A 69 0.23 -10.84 -13.30
CA ASP A 69 -0.59 -11.80 -14.05
C ASP A 69 -2.09 -11.47 -14.05
N GLU A 70 -2.52 -10.67 -13.09
CA GLU A 70 -3.90 -10.20 -12.97
C GLU A 70 -4.08 -8.75 -13.44
N ALA A 71 -3.01 -8.10 -13.93
CA ALA A 71 -2.96 -6.68 -14.27
C ALA A 71 -3.53 -5.79 -13.15
N ARG A 72 -3.06 -6.02 -11.91
CA ARG A 72 -3.66 -5.42 -10.71
C ARG A 72 -2.64 -4.80 -9.77
N LEU A 73 -3.10 -3.76 -9.08
CA LEU A 73 -2.34 -3.06 -8.05
C LEU A 73 -3.24 -2.74 -6.85
N THR A 74 -2.78 -3.05 -5.65
CA THR A 74 -3.38 -2.54 -4.42
C THR A 74 -2.39 -1.63 -3.71
N VAL A 75 -2.84 -0.41 -3.38
CA VAL A 75 -2.09 0.55 -2.56
C VAL A 75 -2.82 0.75 -1.24
N VAL A 76 -2.12 0.60 -0.12
CA VAL A 76 -2.64 0.87 1.22
C VAL A 76 -1.76 1.90 1.91
N ALA A 77 -2.30 3.10 2.11
CA ALA A 77 -1.62 4.15 2.87
C ALA A 77 -2.27 4.34 4.23
N PHE A 78 -1.45 4.53 5.25
CA PHE A 78 -1.88 4.94 6.58
C PHE A 78 -1.06 6.11 7.06
N THR A 79 -1.70 7.02 7.80
CA THR A 79 -0.99 8.09 8.51
C THR A 79 -1.81 8.60 9.70
N VAL A 80 -1.11 9.01 10.76
CA VAL A 80 -1.69 9.69 11.92
C VAL A 80 -1.96 11.17 11.62
N GLY A 81 -1.24 11.74 10.66
CA GLY A 81 -1.35 13.15 10.28
C GLY A 81 -2.61 13.47 9.46
N ALA A 82 -2.90 14.77 9.34
CA ALA A 82 -3.88 15.24 8.37
C ALA A 82 -3.28 15.16 6.97
N VAL A 83 -3.94 14.41 6.07
CA VAL A 83 -3.56 14.28 4.67
C VAL A 83 -4.76 14.47 3.76
N SER A 84 -4.52 15.08 2.61
CA SER A 84 -5.52 15.17 1.54
C SER A 84 -5.60 13.83 0.83
N ALA A 85 -6.73 13.13 1.00
CA ALA A 85 -6.99 11.88 0.28
C ALA A 85 -7.02 12.12 -1.24
N ALA A 86 -7.56 13.25 -1.69
CA ALA A 86 -7.60 13.60 -3.10
C ALA A 86 -6.19 13.81 -3.68
N ALA A 87 -5.30 14.49 -2.95
CA ALA A 87 -3.92 14.67 -3.40
C ALA A 87 -3.15 13.33 -3.45
N PHE A 88 -3.40 12.45 -2.47
CA PHE A 88 -2.83 11.11 -2.48
C PHE A 88 -3.29 10.31 -3.70
N VAL A 89 -4.60 10.26 -3.94
CA VAL A 89 -5.19 9.53 -5.07
C VAL A 89 -4.67 10.06 -6.39
N GLY A 90 -4.68 11.40 -6.59
CA GLY A 90 -4.14 12.01 -7.80
C GLY A 90 -2.66 11.65 -8.04
N ARG A 91 -1.87 11.59 -6.96
CA ARG A 91 -0.46 11.16 -7.08
C ARG A 91 -0.31 9.70 -7.47
N VAL A 92 -1.18 8.82 -6.97
CA VAL A 92 -1.19 7.40 -7.36
C VAL A 92 -1.64 7.24 -8.82
N GLU A 93 -2.65 7.99 -9.25
CA GLU A 93 -3.11 8.01 -10.65
C GLU A 93 -1.98 8.43 -11.61
N GLU A 94 -1.27 9.52 -11.28
CA GLU A 94 -0.12 10.00 -12.06
C GLU A 94 0.99 8.96 -12.16
N LEU A 95 1.36 8.35 -11.03
CA LEU A 95 2.51 7.45 -10.97
C LEU A 95 2.21 6.09 -11.58
N PHE A 96 1.00 5.56 -11.45
CA PHE A 96 0.68 4.18 -11.83
C PHE A 96 -0.26 4.07 -13.03
N GLU A 97 -0.62 5.20 -13.65
CA GLU A 97 -1.48 5.26 -14.85
C GLU A 97 -2.78 4.46 -14.66
N LEU A 98 -3.41 4.63 -13.48
CA LEU A 98 -4.56 3.80 -13.09
C LEU A 98 -5.75 4.03 -14.01
N GLY A 99 -6.26 2.97 -14.64
CA GLY A 99 -7.46 3.04 -15.47
C GLY A 99 -8.76 3.00 -14.66
N VAL A 100 -8.94 1.95 -13.85
CA VAL A 100 -10.14 1.75 -13.01
C VAL A 100 -9.70 1.35 -11.61
N TYR A 101 -10.26 1.99 -10.59
CA TYR A 101 -9.96 1.65 -9.21
C TYR A 101 -11.13 1.88 -8.25
N ASP A 102 -11.12 1.11 -7.17
CA ASP A 102 -11.99 1.28 -6.02
C ASP A 102 -11.23 1.99 -4.90
N LEU A 103 -11.82 3.04 -4.34
CA LEU A 103 -11.24 3.82 -3.24
C LEU A 103 -12.02 3.57 -1.94
N ARG A 104 -11.30 3.19 -0.88
CA ARG A 104 -11.83 3.13 0.47
C ARG A 104 -11.03 4.00 1.42
N ARG A 105 -11.75 4.75 2.26
CA ARG A 105 -11.18 5.50 3.37
C ARG A 105 -11.78 5.04 4.69
N SER A 106 -10.95 4.82 5.69
CA SER A 106 -11.39 4.47 7.05
C SER A 106 -10.54 5.16 8.12
N ARG A 107 -11.09 5.23 9.33
CA ARG A 107 -10.33 5.52 10.55
C ARG A 107 -9.95 4.20 11.19
N TYR A 108 -8.67 4.00 11.46
CA TYR A 108 -8.15 2.71 11.88
C TYR A 108 -7.03 2.90 12.90
N GLY A 109 -6.94 1.99 13.87
CA GLY A 109 -5.78 1.88 14.75
C GLY A 109 -4.76 0.97 14.08
N HIS A 110 -3.63 1.50 13.65
CA HIS A 110 -2.64 0.71 12.93
C HIS A 110 -1.40 0.41 13.76
N PHE A 111 -0.89 -0.80 13.59
CA PHE A 111 0.32 -1.28 14.21
C PHE A 111 1.12 -2.06 13.17
N PHE A 112 2.39 -1.70 12.99
CA PHE A 112 3.35 -2.54 12.29
C PHE A 112 4.37 -3.12 13.27
N PRO A 113 4.59 -4.43 13.22
CA PRO A 113 5.61 -5.07 14.02
C PRO A 113 7.00 -4.61 13.58
N ARG A 114 7.91 -4.51 14.56
CA ARG A 114 9.33 -4.23 14.27
C ARG A 114 10.08 -5.48 13.84
N GLU A 115 9.70 -6.63 14.39
CA GLU A 115 10.28 -7.92 14.06
C GLU A 115 9.96 -8.29 12.59
N GLU A 116 10.98 -8.69 11.84
CA GLU A 116 10.89 -8.92 10.40
C GLU A 116 9.99 -10.11 10.05
N ALA A 117 10.15 -11.24 10.74
CA ALA A 117 9.31 -12.42 10.51
C ALA A 117 7.81 -12.14 10.76
N LEU A 118 7.50 -11.29 11.75
CA LEU A 118 6.12 -10.89 12.03
C LEU A 118 5.61 -9.89 10.99
N LEU A 119 6.47 -8.97 10.51
CA LEU A 119 6.13 -8.05 9.43
C LEU A 119 5.79 -8.80 8.14
N GLU A 120 6.62 -9.76 7.75
CA GLU A 120 6.38 -10.60 6.57
C GLU A 120 5.01 -11.30 6.65
N ARG A 121 4.69 -11.91 7.79
CA ARG A 121 3.36 -12.53 8.01
C ARG A 121 2.20 -11.55 7.88
N VAL A 122 2.36 -10.34 8.39
CA VAL A 122 1.35 -9.27 8.26
C VAL A 122 1.18 -8.88 6.79
N LEU A 123 2.28 -8.72 6.05
CA LEU A 123 2.25 -8.33 4.64
C LEU A 123 1.63 -9.41 3.76
N LEU A 124 1.91 -10.69 4.01
CA LEU A 124 1.26 -11.81 3.34
C LEU A 124 -0.25 -11.83 3.63
N GLY A 125 -0.66 -11.54 4.86
CA GLY A 125 -2.07 -11.40 5.23
C GLY A 125 -2.77 -10.24 4.51
N GLU A 126 -2.15 -9.07 4.44
CA GLU A 126 -2.69 -7.91 3.69
C GLU A 126 -2.74 -8.19 2.17
N ARG A 127 -1.73 -8.89 1.60
CA ARG A 127 -1.74 -9.35 0.20
C ARG A 127 -2.89 -10.31 -0.06
N PHE A 128 -3.13 -11.27 0.83
CA PHE A 128 -4.27 -12.19 0.74
C PHE A 128 -5.60 -11.44 0.76
N LEU A 129 -5.76 -10.47 1.68
CA LEU A 129 -6.96 -9.64 1.74
C LEU A 129 -7.14 -8.79 0.47
N ALA A 130 -6.06 -8.30 -0.13
CA ALA A 130 -6.09 -7.59 -1.41
C ALA A 130 -6.59 -8.50 -2.56
N LYS A 131 -6.12 -9.74 -2.64
CA LYS A 131 -6.65 -10.75 -3.57
C LYS A 131 -8.15 -11.00 -3.34
N ALA A 132 -8.56 -11.21 -2.09
CA ALA A 132 -9.95 -11.50 -1.75
C ALA A 132 -10.92 -10.34 -2.07
N ARG A 133 -10.51 -9.08 -1.83
CA ARG A 133 -11.36 -7.91 -2.15
C ARG A 133 -11.65 -7.80 -3.63
N ALA A 134 -10.66 -8.00 -4.48
CA ALA A 134 -10.83 -7.92 -5.91
C ALA A 134 -11.74 -9.04 -6.46
N ALA A 135 -11.68 -10.25 -5.88
CA ALA A 135 -12.60 -11.32 -6.24
C ALA A 135 -14.07 -10.94 -5.95
N ALA A 136 -14.31 -10.14 -4.89
CA ALA A 136 -15.65 -9.69 -4.52
C ALA A 136 -16.18 -8.51 -5.35
N THR A 137 -15.33 -7.79 -6.08
CA THR A 137 -15.73 -6.64 -6.93
C THR A 137 -15.76 -6.98 -8.43
N ALA A 138 -15.44 -8.22 -8.80
CA ALA A 138 -15.50 -8.74 -10.17
C ALA A 138 -16.81 -9.49 -10.50
N SER A 139 -17.66 -9.72 -9.50
CA SER A 139 -19.01 -10.30 -9.60
C SER A 139 -20.09 -9.25 -9.73
#